data_AF-A0A7C4RVX1-F1
#
_entry.id   AF-A0A7C4RVX1-F1
#
_cell.length_a   1.000
_cell.length_b   1.000
_cell.length_c   1.000
_cell.angle_alpha   90.00
_cell.angle_beta   90.00
_cell.angle_gamma   90.00
#
_symmetry.space_group_name_H-M   'P 1'
#
loop_
_entity.id
_entity.type
_entity.pdbx_description
1 polymer ?
#
loop_
_entity_poly.entity_id
_entity_poly.type
_entity_poly.pdbx_seq_one_letter_code
_entity_poly.pdbx_strand_id
1 'polypeptide(L)'
;MKKVKISIFGHEYELASDSPEEVINHVYRRLKELQSSYKAFYDEVSFDELLVLMLCDVLEHEYYIEKRLTEILEKTRIKIRALEGEGTK
;
A
#
# COMPACT_ATOMS: atom_id res chain seq x y z
N MET A 1 -13.04 18.44 -2.08
CA MET A 1 -12.74 17.61 -0.89
C MET A 1 -13.99 16.92 -0.41
N LYS A 2 -13.98 15.59 -0.41
CA LYS A 2 -15.04 14.74 0.13
C LYS A 2 -14.69 14.33 1.56
N LYS A 3 -15.69 14.11 2.39
CA LYS A 3 -15.52 13.51 3.73
C LYS A 3 -15.55 11.99 3.61
N VAL A 4 -14.51 11.33 4.12
CA VAL A 4 -14.31 9.89 4.11
C VAL A 4 -14.29 9.42 5.55
N LYS A 5 -15.11 8.44 5.89
CA LYS A 5 -15.20 7.90 7.26
C LYS A 5 -14.53 6.54 7.31
N ILE A 6 -13.48 6.42 8.09
CA ILE A 6 -12.76 5.15 8.30
C ILE A 6 -12.98 4.67 9.73
N SER A 7 -13.02 3.35 9.89
CA SER A 7 -13.11 2.69 11.20
C SER A 7 -11.94 1.74 11.37
N ILE A 8 -11.19 1.90 12.47
CA ILE A 8 -10.04 1.07 12.81
C ILE A 8 -10.23 0.58 14.24
N PHE A 9 -10.42 -0.73 14.42
CA PHE A 9 -10.69 -1.37 15.72
C PHE A 9 -11.78 -0.66 16.55
N GLY A 10 -12.86 -0.22 15.88
CA GLY A 10 -13.99 0.48 16.52
C GLY A 10 -13.77 1.98 16.77
N HIS A 11 -12.59 2.51 16.45
CA HIS A 11 -12.33 3.95 16.43
C HIS A 11 -12.73 4.54 15.09
N GLU A 12 -13.63 5.53 15.12
CA GLU A 12 -14.13 6.21 13.93
C GLU A 12 -13.31 7.49 13.66
N TYR A 13 -12.91 7.68 12.40
CA TYR A 13 -12.20 8.87 11.94
C TYR A 13 -12.87 9.46 10.72
N GLU A 14 -12.87 10.79 10.64
CA GLU A 14 -13.34 11.52 9.46
C GLU A 14 -12.17 12.26 8.82
N LEU A 15 -11.89 11.94 7.56
CA LEU A 15 -10.80 12.48 6.77
C LEU A 15 -11.34 13.25 5.58
N ALA A 16 -10.64 14.30 5.17
CA ALA A 16 -10.94 15.00 3.94
C ALA A 16 -10.03 14.50 2.81
N SER A 17 -10.61 14.05 1.69
CA SER A 17 -9.87 13.50 0.55
C SER A 17 -10.45 13.96 -0.78
N ASP A 18 -9.58 14.24 -1.74
CA ASP A 18 -9.91 14.47 -3.15
C ASP A 18 -9.66 13.24 -4.03
N SER A 19 -9.29 12.11 -3.42
CA SER A 19 -8.99 10.89 -4.16
C SER A 19 -10.22 10.35 -4.92
N PRO A 20 -10.00 9.68 -6.05
CA PRO A 20 -11.03 8.92 -6.74
C PRO A 20 -11.66 7.84 -5.84
N GLU A 21 -12.91 7.48 -6.12
CA GLU A 21 -13.66 6.51 -5.33
C GLU A 21 -13.00 5.13 -5.30
N GLU A 22 -12.39 4.71 -6.40
CA GLU A 22 -11.63 3.46 -6.48
C GLU A 22 -10.44 3.40 -5.51
N VAL A 23 -9.77 4.54 -5.30
CA VAL A 23 -8.65 4.65 -4.35
C VAL A 23 -9.16 4.57 -2.93
N ILE A 24 -10.28 5.26 -2.63
CA ILE A 24 -10.92 5.21 -1.32
C ILE A 24 -11.37 3.77 -1.00
N ASN A 25 -11.99 3.08 -1.96
CA ASN A 25 -12.40 1.68 -1.81
C ASN A 25 -11.21 0.73 -1.61
N HIS A 26 -10.11 0.98 -2.31
CA HIS A 26 -8.86 0.25 -2.10
C HIS A 26 -8.36 0.41 -0.66
N VAL A 27 -8.33 1.65 -0.14
CA VAL A 27 -7.92 1.94 1.24
C VAL A 27 -8.81 1.21 2.24
N TYR A 28 -10.14 1.25 2.07
CA TYR A 28 -11.05 0.52 2.96
C TYR A 28 -10.79 -0.99 2.98
N ARG A 29 -10.55 -1.59 1.82
CA ARG A 29 -10.22 -3.01 1.74
C ARG A 29 -8.91 -3.31 2.45
N ARG A 30 -7.85 -2.53 2.18
CA ARG A 30 -6.53 -2.74 2.80
C ARG A 30 -6.57 -2.54 4.32
N LEU A 31 -7.33 -1.57 4.83
CA LEU A 31 -7.53 -1.39 6.27
C LEU A 31 -8.22 -2.59 6.92
N LYS A 32 -9.18 -3.23 6.25
CA LYS A 32 -9.82 -4.46 6.78
C LYS A 32 -8.85 -5.64 6.82
N GLU A 33 -7.99 -5.78 5.81
CA GLU A 33 -6.96 -6.82 5.76
C GLU A 33 -5.94 -6.64 6.89
N LEU A 34 -5.46 -5.41 7.09
CA LEU A 34 -4.55 -5.08 8.19
C LEU A 34 -5.21 -5.37 9.55
N GLN A 35 -6.43 -4.88 9.78
CA GLN A 35 -7.15 -5.15 11.03
C GLN A 35 -7.32 -6.65 11.30
N SER A 36 -7.58 -7.45 10.26
CA SER A 36 -7.68 -8.90 10.38
C SER A 36 -6.34 -9.54 10.73
N SER A 37 -5.25 -9.06 10.12
CA SER A 37 -3.89 -9.57 10.31
C SER A 37 -3.36 -9.27 11.72
N TYR A 38 -3.72 -8.11 12.27
CA TYR A 38 -3.28 -7.69 13.59
C TYR A 38 -4.30 -7.91 14.71
N LYS A 39 -5.42 -8.58 14.43
CA LYS A 39 -6.48 -8.83 15.42
C LYS A 39 -5.96 -9.52 16.69
N ALA A 40 -5.01 -10.43 16.55
CA ALA A 40 -4.42 -11.14 17.70
C ALA A 40 -3.63 -10.20 18.62
N PHE A 41 -2.98 -9.17 18.06
CA PHE A 41 -2.19 -8.22 18.84
C PHE A 41 -3.03 -7.12 19.49
N TYR A 42 -4.28 -6.95 19.06
CA TYR A 42 -5.17 -5.90 19.58
C TYR A 42 -5.36 -5.96 21.11
N ASP A 43 -5.37 -7.18 21.67
CA ASP A 43 -5.50 -7.39 23.11
C ASP A 43 -4.13 -7.45 23.84
N GLU A 44 -3.01 -7.44 23.10
CA GLU A 44 -1.65 -7.63 23.63
C GLU A 44 -0.84 -6.33 23.71
N VAL A 45 -1.08 -5.39 22.80
CA VAL A 45 -0.36 -4.11 22.72
C VAL A 45 -1.31 -2.94 22.80
N SER A 46 -0.79 -1.74 23.09
CA SER A 46 -1.61 -0.53 23.05
C SER A 46 -2.07 -0.23 21.62
N PHE A 47 -3.20 0.46 21.50
CA PHE A 47 -3.73 0.86 20.20
C PHE A 47 -2.74 1.73 19.40
N ASP A 48 -1.98 2.60 20.07
CA ASP A 48 -0.96 3.43 19.41
C ASP A 48 0.19 2.58 18.84
N GLU A 49 0.69 1.61 19.60
CA GLU A 49 1.70 0.66 19.12
C GLU A 49 1.19 -0.17 17.95
N LEU A 50 -0.07 -0.59 18.00
CA LEU A 50 -0.74 -1.32 16.93
C LEU A 50 -0.84 -0.48 15.64
N LEU A 51 -1.21 0.79 15.75
CA LEU A 51 -1.23 1.71 14.61
C LEU A 51 0.17 1.91 14.01
N VAL A 52 1.20 2.02 14.86
CA VAL A 52 2.60 2.12 14.41
C VAL A 52 3.02 0.84 13.68
N LEU A 53 2.67 -0.34 14.18
CA LEU A 53 2.94 -1.62 13.51
C LEU A 53 2.26 -1.70 12.13
N MET A 54 0.98 -1.32 12.05
CA MET A 54 0.25 -1.27 10.78
C MET A 54 0.88 -0.27 9.80
N LEU A 55 1.35 0.89 10.29
CA LEU A 55 2.04 1.89 9.47
C LEU A 55 3.37 1.34 8.93
N CYS A 56 4.17 0.68 9.77
CA CYS A 56 5.41 0.03 9.36
C CYS A 56 5.18 -1.01 8.26
N ASP A 57 4.18 -1.88 8.38
CA ASP A 57 3.84 -2.87 7.35
C ASP A 57 3.46 -2.21 6.01
N VAL A 58 2.67 -1.13 6.05
CA VAL A 58 2.32 -0.37 4.83
C VAL A 58 3.56 0.22 4.16
N LEU A 59 4.47 0.82 4.93
CA LEU A 59 5.70 1.41 4.41
C LEU A 59 6.69 0.35 3.87
N GLU A 60 6.81 -0.79 4.54
CA GLU A 60 7.62 -1.91 4.05
C GLU A 60 7.07 -2.44 2.73
N HIS A 61 5.74 -2.62 2.66
CA HIS A 61 5.08 -3.07 1.44
C HIS A 61 5.26 -2.07 0.27
N GLU A 62 5.15 -0.77 0.54
CA GLU A 62 5.44 0.29 -0.44
C GLU A 62 6.88 0.19 -0.97
N TYR A 63 7.86 0.08 -0.06
CA TYR A 63 9.27 -0.07 -0.42
C TYR A 63 9.50 -1.30 -1.32
N TYR A 64 8.92 -2.46 -0.96
CA TYR A 64 9.08 -3.67 -1.77
C TYR A 64 8.39 -3.57 -3.14
N ILE A 65 7.25 -2.87 -3.24
CA ILE A 65 6.61 -2.60 -4.53
C ILE A 65 7.51 -1.71 -5.38
N GLU A 66 8.00 -0.60 -4.84
CA GLU A 66 8.87 0.33 -5.57
C GLU A 66 10.10 -0.40 -6.10
N LYS A 67 10.78 -1.16 -5.23
CA LYS A 67 11.94 -1.97 -5.62
C LYS A 67 11.61 -2.93 -6.77
N ARG A 68 10.49 -3.65 -6.69
CA ARG A 68 10.07 -4.59 -7.75
C ARG A 68 9.77 -3.87 -9.06
N LEU A 69 9.15 -2.69 -9.02
CA LEU A 69 8.88 -1.88 -10.21
C LEU A 69 10.19 -1.41 -10.85
N THR A 70 11.17 -0.95 -10.06
CA THR A 70 12.49 -0.57 -10.56
C THR A 70 13.19 -1.75 -11.24
N GLU A 71 13.16 -2.93 -10.63
CA GLU A 71 13.74 -4.15 -11.20
C GLU A 71 13.06 -4.55 -12.53
N ILE A 72 11.73 -4.45 -12.61
CA ILE A 72 10.97 -4.74 -13.83
C ILE A 72 11.31 -3.73 -14.94
N LEU A 73 11.38 -2.44 -14.59
CA LEU A 73 11.73 -1.37 -15.54
C LEU A 73 13.13 -1.60 -16.12
N GLU A 74 14.12 -1.92 -15.28
CA GLU A 74 15.48 -2.15 -15.76
C GLU A 74 15.59 -3.39 -16.64
N LYS A 75 14.94 -4.50 -16.25
CA LYS A 75 14.85 -5.70 -17.10
C LYS A 75 14.19 -5.39 -18.45
N THR A 76 13.18 -4.54 -18.45
CA THR A 76 12.47 -4.14 -19.68
C THR A 76 13.35 -3.26 -20.57
N ARG A 77 14.08 -2.31 -20.00
CA ARG A 77 15.05 -1.47 -20.73
C ARG A 77 16.16 -2.29 -21.37
N ILE A 78 16.72 -3.26 -20.65
CA ILE A 78 17.74 -4.18 -21.20
C ILE A 78 17.18 -4.95 -22.40
N LYS A 79 15.95 -5.48 -22.29
CA LYS A 79 15.30 -6.20 -23.39
C LYS A 79 15.04 -5.31 -24.61
N ILE A 80 14.57 -4.07 -24.41
CA ILE A 80 14.34 -3.12 -25.52
C ILE A 80 15.65 -2.84 -26.26
N ARG A 81 16.74 -2.52 -25.54
CA ARG A 81 18.05 -2.25 -26.16
C ARG A 81 18.58 -3.47 -26.94
N ALA A 82 18.36 -4.68 -26.44
CA ALA A 82 18.75 -5.90 -27.16
C ALA A 82 18.00 -6.03 -28.48
N LEU A 83 16.68 -5.81 -28.48
CA LEU A 83 15.85 -5.87 -29.68
C LEU A 83 16.19 -4.78 -30.70
N GLU A 84 16.48 -3.55 -30.25
CA GLU A 84 16.91 -2.44 -31.12
C GLU A 84 18.29 -2.71 -31.75
N GLY A 85 19.21 -3.34 -31.01
CA GLY A 85 20.53 -3.74 -31.51
C GLY A 85 20.51 -4.93 -32.47
N GLU A 86 19.46 -5.76 -32.45
CA GLU A 86 19.25 -6.85 -33.40
C GLU A 86 18.66 -6.37 -34.73
N GLY A 87 17.94 -5.23 -34.76
CA GLY A 87 17.38 -4.64 -35.97
C GLY A 87 18.36 -3.86 -36.86
N THR A 88 19.63 -3.73 -36.44
CA THR A 88 20.69 -2.99 -37.17
C THR A 88 21.77 -3.90 -37.77
N LYS A 89 21.56 -5.22 -37.81
CA LYS A 89 22.45 -6.19 -38.46
C LYS A 89 21.84 -6.83 -39.69
#